data_AF-A0A2P2MRS0-F1
#
_entry.id   AF-A0A2P2MRS0-F1
#
_cell.length_a   1.000
_cell.length_b   1.000
_cell.length_c   1.000
_cell.angle_alpha   90.00
_cell.angle_beta   90.00
_cell.angle_gamma   90.00
#
_symmetry.space_group_name_H-M   'P 1'
#
loop_
_entity.id
_entity.type
_entity.pdbx_description
1 polymer ?
#
loop_
_entity_poly.entity_id
_entity_poly.type
_entity_poly.pdbx_seq_one_letter_code
_entity_poly.pdbx_strand_id
1 'polypeptide(L)' 'MGGYATSHFQTYEELQCGGWIYIRVFCKMMMKFGNEDCNLFSTYLLNLE' A
#
# COMPACT_ATOMS: atom_id res chain seq x y z
N MET A 1 -8.68 11.38 25.34
CA MET A 1 -7.81 10.71 24.35
C MET A 1 -8.71 10.25 23.22
N GLY A 2 -8.71 10.94 22.08
CA GLY A 2 -9.60 10.67 20.94
C GLY A 2 -9.10 9.47 20.14
N GLY A 3 -9.99 8.54 19.80
CA GLY A 3 -9.65 7.34 19.04
C GLY A 3 -9.18 7.68 17.61
N TYR A 4 -8.12 7.02 17.16
CA TYR A 4 -7.64 7.11 15.79
C TYR A 4 -8.39 6.10 14.93
N ALA A 5 -9.07 6.55 13.89
CA ALA A 5 -9.60 5.66 12.86
C ALA A 5 -8.55 5.52 11.75
N THR A 6 -8.05 4.31 11.56
CA THR A 6 -7.11 3.97 10.49
C THR A 6 -7.78 3.02 9.50
N SER A 7 -7.76 3.33 8.22
CA SER A 7 -8.19 2.38 7.16
C SER A 7 -6.99 2.00 6.31
N HIS A 8 -6.88 0.71 5.99
CA HIS A 8 -5.77 0.14 5.23
C HIS A 8 -6.31 -0.56 3.97
N PHE A 9 -5.69 -0.25 2.84
CA PHE A 9 -5.99 -0.88 1.56
C PHE A 9 -4.69 -1.38 0.95
N GLN A 10 -4.66 -2.66 0.58
CA GLN A 10 -3.50 -3.28 -0.05
C GLN A 10 -3.93 -4.08 -1.28
N THR A 11 -3.27 -3.85 -2.42
CA THR A 11 -3.48 -4.60 -3.66
C THR A 11 -2.18 -5.13 -4.22
N TYR A 12 -2.29 -6.21 -4.98
CA TYR A 12 -1.18 -6.90 -5.61
C TYR A 12 -1.43 -7.00 -7.12
N GLU A 13 -0.39 -6.77 -7.91
CA GLU A 13 -0.41 -6.89 -9.36
C GLU A 13 0.79 -7.77 -9.78
N GLU A 14 0.51 -8.88 -10.47
CA GLU A 14 1.54 -9.71 -11.09
C GLU A 14 1.95 -9.09 -12.43
N LEU A 15 3.25 -8.93 -12.64
CA LEU A 15 3.84 -8.39 -13.86
C LEU A 15 4.81 -9.42 -14.43
N GLN A 16 4.61 -9.83 -15.69
CA GLN A 16 5.53 -10.71 -16.40
C GLN A 16 6.32 -9.90 -17.42
N CYS A 17 7.65 -9.86 -17.28
CA CYS A 17 8.53 -9.15 -18.21
C CYS A 17 9.79 -9.97 -18.48
N GLY A 18 10.02 -10.33 -19.75
CA GLY A 18 11.26 -11.01 -20.16
C GLY A 18 11.54 -12.35 -19.48
N GLY A 19 10.49 -13.08 -19.06
CA GLY A 19 10.62 -14.36 -18.34
C GLY A 19 10.71 -14.22 -16.82
N TRP A 20 10.68 -13.00 -16.28
CA TRP A 20 10.68 -12.72 -14.85
C TRP A 20 9.27 -12.42 -14.36
N ILE A 21 8.95 -12.89 -13.15
CA ILE A 21 7.68 -12.61 -12.47
C ILE A 21 7.96 -11.60 -11.35
N TYR A 22 7.29 -10.46 -11.44
CA TYR A 22 7.33 -9.44 -10.40
C TYR A 22 5.97 -9.31 -9.73
N ILE A 23 5.96 -9.08 -8.42
CA ILE A 23 4.76 -8.66 -7.69
C ILE A 23 4.91 -7.19 -7.33
N ARG A 24 4.02 -6.36 -7.87
CA ARG A 24 3.88 -4.98 -7.40
C ARG A 24 2.82 -4.93 -6.30
N VAL A 25 3.21 -4.40 -5.15
CA VAL A 25 2.33 -4.21 -3.98
C VAL A 25 2.02 -2.74 -3.83
N PHE A 26 0.75 -2.38 -3.79
CA PHE A 26 0.30 -1.03 -3.48
C PHE A 26 -0.32 -1.01 -2.09
N CYS A 27 0.16 -0.13 -1.22
CA CYS A 27 -0.39 0.09 0.11
C CYS A 27 -0.88 1.54 0.24
N LYS A 28 -2.13 1.70 0.69
CA LYS A 28 -2.70 2.99 1.08
C LYS A 28 -3.16 2.89 2.52
N MET A 29 -2.69 3.81 3.36
CA MET A 29 -3.13 3.97 4.74
C MET A 29 -3.73 5.36 4.91
N MET A 30 -4.97 5.43 5.37
CA MET A 30 -5.64 6.69 5.70
C MET A 30 -5.74 6.78 7.22
N MET A 31 -5.17 7.84 7.79
CA MET A 31 -5.10 8.10 9.22
C MET A 31 -5.83 9.41 9.52
N LYS A 32 -6.65 9.42 10.57
CA LYS A 32 -7.24 10.64 11.13
C LYS A 32 -6.48 11.10 12.36
N PHE A 33 -5.82 12.25 12.29
CA PHE A 33 -5.19 12.91 13.43
C PHE A 33 -6.03 14.11 13.85
N GLY A 34 -6.95 13.91 14.80
CA GLY A 34 -7.92 14.94 15.18
C GLY A 34 -8.88 15.25 14.03
N ASN A 35 -8.78 16.45 13.45
CA ASN A 35 -9.61 16.90 12.32
C ASN A 35 -8.85 16.88 10.97
N GLU A 36 -7.63 16.36 10.96
CA GLU A 36 -6.79 16.25 9.76
C GLU A 36 -6.82 14.82 9.20
N ASP A 37 -7.06 14.72 7.90
CA ASP A 37 -6.95 13.47 7.14
C ASP A 37 -5.54 13.37 6.55
N CYS A 38 -4.77 12.36 6.97
CA CYS A 38 -3.46 12.03 6.42
C CYS A 38 -3.55 10.76 5.57
N ASN A 39 -3.04 10.81 4.33
CA ASN A 39 -2.95 9.66 3.44
C ASN A 39 -1.49 9.29 3.20
N LEU A 40 -1.10 8.07 3.55
CA LEU A 40 0.18 7.48 3.22
C LEU A 40 0.02 6.49 2.06
N PHE A 41 0.87 6.61 1.05
CA PHE A 41 0.92 5.70 -0.09
C PHE A 41 2.32 5.11 -0.20
N SER A 42 2.40 3.80 -0.44
CA SER A 42 3.67 3.10 -0.65
C SER A 42 3.52 2.04 -1.72
N THR A 43 4.53 1.89 -2.56
CA THR A 43 4.56 0.89 -3.62
C THR A 43 5.86 0.10 -3.53
N TYR A 44 5.77 -1.22 -3.58
CA TYR A 44 6.92 -2.13 -3.53
C TYR A 44 6.92 -3.02 -4.77
N LEU A 45 8.10 -3.36 -5.28
CA LEU A 45 8.28 -4.33 -6.35
C LEU A 45 9.13 -5.49 -5.82
N LEU A 46 8.59 -6.69 -5.88
CA LEU A 46 9.25 -7.93 -5.45
C LEU A 46 9.60 -8.75 -6.68
N ASN A 47 10.84 -9.22 -6.79
CA ASN A 47 11.24 -10.21 -7.78
C ASN A 47 11.03 -11.61 -7.19
N LEU A 48 10.34 -12.49 -7.91
CA LEU A 48 10.22 -13.91 -7.57
C LEU A 48 11.26 -14.68 -8.38
N GLU A 49 12.43 -14.87 -7.77
CA GLU A 49 13.49 -15.76 -8.26
C GLU A 49 13.29 -17.20 -7.80
#